data_AF-A0A9K3Q4G6-F1
#
_entry.id   AF-A0A9K3Q4G6-F1
#
_cell.length_a   1.000
_cell.length_b   1.000
_cell.length_c   1.000
_cell.angle_alpha   90.00
_cell.angle_beta   90.00
_cell.angle_gamma   90.00
#
_symmetry.space_group_name_H-M   'P 1'
#
loop_
_entity.id
_entity.type
_entity.pdbx_description
1 polymer ?
#
loop_
_entity_poly.entity_id
_entity_poly.type
_entity_poly.pdbx_seq_one_letter_code
_entity_poly.pdbx_strand_id
1 'polypeptide(L)'
;MSRAFLEYEPAKLEKVKGKLMERGWTDEEISATMFYNPIFFNRRVERIALPPRQLYYRVRAVMVAFGKRVDSKIKQPLFNKEAWKKAKNLLDEILEGFYSDPPGFDFYTFELDKNGQVKKDSYGIALLFSCRGTSHVESVHRQYNTMFRHMSGLEMGDALFRERRHRNNIDVARRRYLNVPEFGHYDTCQGLQNKLDETVAAMKAADVSWTPKLTADMKFLCEAWGVKLPFLPVNGKDEFRVFSRIMFRADFARFDSEQMAHLWMEYVNGYTVYPKLPLQLREYHKAGERNKRIKRAEERMKTDSEMLKSFLESKVSIEIEERRSLAVSENEYQQNLYSQEIG
;
A
#
# COMPACT_ATOMS: atom_id res chain seq x y z
N MET A 1 21.10 -0.47 -30.11
CA MET A 1 19.71 -0.98 -30.02
C MET A 1 19.28 -1.34 -28.58
N SER A 2 19.95 -0.85 -27.52
CA SER A 2 19.64 -1.22 -26.13
C SER A 2 18.34 -0.61 -25.56
N ARG A 3 17.58 0.14 -26.36
CA ARG A 3 16.39 0.92 -25.93
C ARG A 3 15.17 0.70 -26.83
N ALA A 4 15.08 -0.48 -27.44
CA ALA A 4 13.98 -0.79 -28.35
C ALA A 4 12.62 -0.86 -27.63
N PHE A 5 12.61 -1.33 -26.38
CA PHE A 5 11.38 -1.60 -25.62
C PHE A 5 11.12 -0.57 -24.52
N LEU A 6 12.15 -0.26 -23.73
CA LEU A 6 12.10 0.75 -22.66
C LEU A 6 12.97 1.94 -23.03
N GLU A 7 12.43 3.14 -22.87
CA GLU A 7 13.14 4.39 -23.08
C GLU A 7 13.30 5.15 -21.76
N TYR A 8 14.42 5.85 -21.61
CA TYR A 8 14.63 6.73 -20.46
C TYR A 8 13.78 7.99 -20.60
N GLU A 9 13.27 8.49 -19.48
CA GLU A 9 12.62 9.80 -19.48
C GLU A 9 13.67 10.88 -19.84
N PRO A 10 13.45 11.67 -20.93
CA PRO A 10 14.49 12.53 -21.50
C PRO A 10 14.94 13.61 -20.52
N ALA A 11 14.00 14.28 -19.83
CA ALA A 11 14.30 15.33 -18.87
C ALA A 11 15.14 14.83 -17.67
N LYS A 12 14.85 13.62 -17.18
CA LYS A 12 15.63 13.02 -16.07
C LYS A 12 16.99 12.54 -16.56
N LEU A 13 17.07 12.01 -17.78
CA LEU A 13 18.32 11.58 -18.38
C LEU A 13 19.30 12.75 -18.56
N GLU A 14 18.82 13.90 -19.07
CA GLU A 14 19.64 15.10 -19.24
C GLU A 14 20.19 15.62 -17.91
N LYS A 15 19.38 15.62 -16.85
CA LYS A 15 19.84 15.99 -15.50
C LYS A 15 20.95 15.07 -14.99
N VAL A 16 20.82 13.77 -15.21
CA VAL A 16 21.86 12.80 -14.80
C VAL A 16 23.12 12.97 -15.64
N LYS A 17 22.98 13.16 -16.96
CA LYS A 17 24.12 13.44 -17.84
C LYS A 17 24.85 14.73 -17.44
N GLY A 18 24.12 15.82 -17.16
CA GLY A 18 24.71 17.08 -16.71
C GLY A 18 25.54 16.93 -15.44
N LYS A 19 25.00 16.22 -14.43
CA LYS A 19 25.74 15.91 -13.20
C LYS A 19 26.99 15.06 -13.42
N LEU A 20 27.00 14.18 -14.42
CA LEU A 20 28.18 13.38 -14.76
C LEU A 20 29.23 14.24 -15.47
N MET A 21 28.81 15.12 -16.39
CA MET A 21 29.70 16.06 -17.07
C MET A 21 30.34 17.06 -16.10
N GLU A 22 29.58 17.56 -15.11
CA GLU A 22 30.11 18.41 -14.01
C GLU A 22 31.25 17.74 -13.24
N ARG A 23 31.29 16.40 -13.23
CA ARG A 23 32.34 15.59 -12.57
C ARG A 23 33.44 15.12 -13.52
N GLY A 24 33.47 15.65 -14.75
CA GLY A 24 34.54 15.40 -15.72
C GLY A 24 34.32 14.22 -16.65
N TRP A 25 33.11 13.64 -16.72
CA TRP A 25 32.82 12.58 -17.68
C TRP A 25 32.65 13.13 -19.10
N THR A 26 33.25 12.46 -20.08
CA THR A 26 33.05 12.79 -21.49
C THR A 26 31.75 12.18 -22.04
N ASP A 27 31.20 12.76 -23.11
CA ASP A 27 29.96 12.22 -23.71
C ASP A 27 30.18 10.83 -24.35
N GLU A 28 31.42 10.54 -24.79
CA GLU A 28 31.83 9.23 -25.27
C GLU A 28 31.81 8.18 -24.14
N GLU A 29 32.36 8.51 -22.97
CA GLU A 29 32.33 7.64 -21.78
C GLU A 29 30.90 7.39 -21.29
N ILE A 30 30.06 8.43 -21.30
CA ILE A 30 28.64 8.31 -20.97
C ILE A 30 27.97 7.35 -21.95
N SER A 31 28.18 7.53 -23.25
CA SER A 31 27.59 6.70 -24.30
C SER A 31 28.07 5.25 -24.21
N ALA A 32 29.37 5.03 -23.98
CA ALA A 32 29.94 3.71 -23.77
C ALA A 32 29.34 3.05 -22.51
N THR A 33 29.24 3.78 -21.40
CA THR A 33 28.67 3.25 -20.15
C THR A 33 27.18 2.91 -20.32
N MET A 34 26.43 3.73 -21.05
CA MET A 34 25.02 3.44 -21.38
C MET A 34 24.87 2.15 -22.21
N PHE A 35 25.87 1.79 -23.00
CA PHE A 35 25.86 0.58 -23.82
C PHE A 35 26.35 -0.66 -23.06
N TYR A 36 27.52 -0.57 -22.41
CA TYR A 36 28.17 -1.71 -21.75
C TYR A 36 27.67 -1.94 -20.32
N ASN A 37 27.26 -0.90 -19.60
CA ASN A 37 26.77 -1.00 -18.22
C ASN A 37 25.41 -0.29 -18.04
N PRO A 38 24.33 -0.84 -18.62
CA PRO A 38 23.00 -0.22 -18.54
C PRO A 38 22.46 -0.19 -17.10
N ILE A 39 22.94 -1.05 -16.20
CA ILE A 39 22.52 -1.10 -14.79
C ILE A 39 22.83 0.23 -14.10
N PHE A 40 23.92 0.89 -14.47
CA PHE A 40 24.28 2.20 -13.93
C PHE A 40 23.16 3.22 -14.16
N PHE A 41 22.69 3.37 -15.41
CA PHE A 41 21.63 4.34 -15.72
C PHE A 41 20.25 3.88 -15.23
N ASN A 42 19.96 2.58 -15.27
CA ASN A 42 18.70 2.01 -14.80
C ASN A 42 18.39 2.33 -13.31
N ARG A 43 19.43 2.50 -12.48
CA ARG A 43 19.28 2.84 -11.06
C ARG A 43 19.14 4.35 -10.79
N ARG A 44 19.32 5.20 -11.80
CA ARG A 44 19.35 6.67 -11.66
C ARG A 44 18.29 7.38 -12.48
N VAL A 45 17.81 6.74 -13.55
CA VAL A 45 16.83 7.30 -14.48
C VAL A 45 15.68 6.33 -14.66
N GLU A 46 14.47 6.86 -14.55
CA GLU A 46 13.24 6.13 -14.81
C GLU A 46 13.11 5.79 -16.30
N ARG A 47 12.48 4.65 -16.56
CA ARG A 47 12.22 4.17 -17.92
C ARG A 47 10.74 3.97 -18.14
N ILE A 48 10.30 4.31 -19.33
CA ILE A 48 8.90 4.26 -19.74
C ILE A 48 8.79 3.27 -20.90
N ALA A 49 7.80 2.39 -20.82
CA ALA A 49 7.33 1.62 -21.95
C ALA A 49 6.47 2.55 -22.82
N LEU A 50 6.93 2.77 -24.05
CA LEU A 50 6.34 3.75 -24.94
C LEU A 50 4.90 3.42 -25.33
N PRO A 51 4.13 4.42 -25.81
CA PRO A 51 2.80 4.20 -26.34
C PRO A 51 2.78 3.14 -27.46
N PRO A 52 1.64 2.43 -27.64
CA PRO A 52 1.50 1.26 -28.52
C PRO A 52 2.09 1.48 -29.92
N ARG A 53 1.76 2.61 -30.54
CA ARG A 53 2.18 2.96 -31.91
C ARG A 53 3.69 3.12 -32.03
N GLN A 54 4.34 3.76 -31.06
CA GLN A 54 5.79 3.97 -31.11
C GLN A 54 6.54 2.67 -30.80
N LEU A 55 6.06 1.92 -29.80
CA LEU A 55 6.63 0.63 -29.41
C LEU A 55 6.56 -0.38 -30.57
N TYR A 56 5.42 -0.43 -31.29
CA TYR A 56 5.24 -1.27 -32.47
C TYR A 56 6.34 -1.06 -33.51
N TYR A 57 6.61 0.18 -33.91
CA TYR A 57 7.63 0.45 -34.93
C TYR A 57 9.04 0.09 -34.46
N ARG A 58 9.36 0.33 -33.19
CA ARG A 58 10.68 -0.03 -32.63
C ARG A 58 10.89 -1.54 -32.59
N VAL A 59 9.91 -2.28 -32.07
CA VAL A 59 9.97 -3.75 -31.99
C VAL A 59 10.00 -4.36 -33.39
N ARG A 60 9.18 -3.86 -34.33
CA ARG A 60 9.21 -4.28 -35.73
C ARG A 60 10.56 -4.02 -36.39
N ALA A 61 11.19 -2.88 -36.14
CA ALA A 61 12.52 -2.57 -36.67
C ALA A 61 13.57 -3.58 -36.19
N VAL A 62 13.52 -3.98 -34.92
CA VAL A 62 14.39 -5.04 -34.35
C VAL A 62 14.12 -6.37 -35.03
N MET A 63 12.85 -6.79 -35.16
CA MET A 63 12.48 -8.06 -35.80
C MET A 63 12.94 -8.11 -37.26
N VAL A 64 12.80 -7.02 -38.02
CA VAL A 64 13.25 -6.96 -39.42
C VAL A 64 14.78 -6.97 -39.51
N ALA A 65 15.48 -6.24 -38.64
CA ALA A 65 16.94 -6.14 -38.64
C ALA A 65 17.63 -7.46 -38.27
N PHE A 66 17.06 -8.22 -37.33
CA PHE A 66 17.67 -9.47 -36.83
C PHE A 66 17.02 -10.74 -37.39
N GLY A 67 15.77 -10.71 -37.83
CA GLY A 67 15.05 -11.92 -38.23
C GLY A 67 15.67 -12.66 -39.42
N LYS A 68 16.33 -11.91 -40.32
CA LYS A 68 17.06 -12.48 -41.48
C LYS A 68 18.49 -12.89 -41.17
N ARG A 69 19.02 -12.62 -39.96
CA ARG A 69 20.38 -13.04 -39.62
C ARG A 69 20.44 -14.56 -39.52
N VAL A 70 21.50 -15.12 -40.07
CA VAL A 70 21.75 -16.56 -40.06
C VAL A 70 22.57 -16.91 -38.82
N ASP A 71 22.18 -17.96 -38.11
CA ASP A 71 22.97 -18.50 -37.00
C ASP A 71 24.29 -19.06 -37.54
N SER A 72 25.40 -18.62 -36.95
CA SER A 72 26.76 -19.08 -37.26
C SER A 72 26.96 -20.60 -37.19
N LYS A 73 26.23 -21.30 -36.30
CA LYS A 73 26.40 -22.75 -36.07
C LYS A 73 25.42 -23.57 -36.89
N ILE A 74 24.15 -23.19 -36.88
CA ILE A 74 23.04 -23.98 -37.44
C ILE A 74 22.78 -23.61 -38.91
N LYS A 75 23.33 -22.48 -39.39
CA LYS A 75 23.15 -21.93 -40.75
C LYS A 75 21.68 -21.72 -41.16
N GLN A 76 20.78 -21.63 -40.17
CA GLN A 76 19.38 -21.32 -40.36
C GLN A 76 19.11 -19.85 -39.99
N PRO A 77 18.11 -19.20 -40.61
CA PRO A 77 17.68 -17.88 -40.20
C PRO A 77 17.17 -17.91 -38.75
N LEU A 78 17.47 -16.86 -38.00
CA LEU A 78 17.07 -16.73 -36.59
C LEU A 78 15.55 -16.86 -36.43
N PHE A 79 14.78 -16.37 -37.40
CA PHE A 79 13.31 -16.46 -37.40
C PHE A 79 12.86 -17.49 -38.44
N ASN A 80 12.37 -18.64 -37.97
CA ASN A 80 11.64 -19.59 -38.79
C ASN A 80 10.20 -19.10 -39.08
N LYS A 81 9.44 -19.82 -39.92
CA LYS A 81 8.06 -19.45 -40.27
C LYS A 81 7.16 -19.31 -39.04
N GLU A 82 7.35 -20.17 -38.03
CA GLU A 82 6.58 -20.13 -36.79
C GLU A 82 6.96 -18.93 -35.90
N ALA A 83 8.24 -18.58 -35.84
CA ALA A 83 8.73 -17.41 -35.11
C ALA A 83 8.16 -16.13 -35.72
N TRP A 84 8.05 -16.04 -37.05
CA TRP A 84 7.35 -14.93 -37.71
C TRP A 84 5.86 -14.86 -37.35
N LYS A 85 5.19 -16.01 -37.19
CA LYS A 85 3.80 -16.06 -36.71
C LYS A 85 3.69 -15.53 -35.28
N LYS A 86 4.57 -15.97 -34.37
CA LYS A 86 4.62 -15.47 -32.98
C LYS A 86 4.98 -13.99 -32.91
N ALA A 87 5.91 -13.54 -33.74
CA ALA A 87 6.30 -12.15 -33.85
C ALA A 87 5.14 -11.26 -34.29
N LYS A 88 4.31 -11.72 -35.23
CA LYS A 88 3.08 -11.03 -35.63
C LYS A 88 2.11 -10.91 -34.46
N ASN A 89 1.81 -12.00 -33.77
CA ASN A 89 0.91 -11.98 -32.60
C ASN A 89 1.41 -10.99 -31.53
N LEU A 90 2.72 -10.99 -31.24
CA LEU A 90 3.32 -10.04 -30.30
C LEU A 90 3.13 -8.58 -30.75
N LEU A 91 3.27 -8.30 -32.04
CA LEU A 91 3.05 -6.96 -32.59
C LEU A 91 1.57 -6.54 -32.49
N ASP A 92 0.64 -7.48 -32.67
CA ASP A 92 -0.79 -7.25 -32.51
C ASP A 92 -1.13 -6.95 -31.03
N GLU A 93 -0.60 -7.73 -30.08
CA GLU A 93 -0.73 -7.48 -28.63
C GLU A 93 -0.13 -6.12 -28.20
N ILE A 94 0.98 -5.69 -28.82
CA ILE A 94 1.56 -4.36 -28.57
C ILE A 94 0.60 -3.26 -29.01
N LEU A 95 -0.09 -3.42 -30.15
CA LEU A 95 -1.07 -2.44 -30.63
C LEU A 95 -2.30 -2.35 -29.72
N GLU A 96 -2.71 -3.48 -29.12
CA GLU A 96 -3.75 -3.52 -28.09
C GLU A 96 -3.32 -2.84 -26.78
N GLY A 97 -2.02 -2.57 -26.61
CA GLY A 97 -1.48 -1.76 -25.53
C GLY A 97 -1.13 -2.53 -24.26
N PHE A 98 -1.16 -3.86 -24.28
CA PHE A 98 -0.84 -4.70 -23.12
C PHE A 98 0.58 -4.51 -22.57
N TYR A 99 1.50 -4.02 -23.41
CA TYR A 99 2.91 -3.80 -23.05
C TYR A 99 3.26 -2.34 -22.77
N SER A 100 2.34 -1.41 -23.00
CA SER A 100 2.55 0.01 -22.70
C SER A 100 2.29 0.27 -21.22
N ASP A 101 2.94 1.28 -20.66
CA ASP A 101 2.68 1.63 -19.26
C ASP A 101 1.27 2.22 -19.10
N PRO A 102 0.47 1.75 -18.12
CA PRO A 102 -0.81 2.36 -17.81
C PRO A 102 -0.62 3.79 -17.30
N PRO A 103 -1.49 4.74 -17.69
CA PRO A 103 -1.39 6.12 -17.26
C PRO A 103 -1.62 6.24 -15.75
N GLY A 104 -0.78 7.03 -15.07
CA GLY A 104 -0.91 7.33 -13.64
C GLY A 104 -0.36 6.26 -12.70
N PHE A 105 0.35 5.24 -13.20
CA PHE A 105 1.01 4.24 -12.36
C PHE A 105 2.52 4.44 -12.33
N ASP A 106 3.07 4.67 -11.13
CA ASP A 106 4.50 4.82 -10.92
C ASP A 106 5.16 3.46 -10.62
N PHE A 107 6.02 3.02 -11.53
CA PHE A 107 6.76 1.76 -11.40
C PHE A 107 8.11 1.91 -10.69
N TYR A 108 8.42 3.11 -10.20
CA TYR A 108 9.68 3.44 -9.54
C TYR A 108 9.44 3.95 -8.14
N THR A 109 10.29 3.49 -7.23
CA THR A 109 10.36 3.98 -5.86
C THR A 109 11.80 4.34 -5.53
N PHE A 110 12.02 5.28 -4.60
CA PHE A 110 13.36 5.59 -4.14
C PHE A 110 13.88 4.50 -3.19
N GLU A 111 15.16 4.15 -3.32
CA GLU A 111 15.84 3.37 -2.28
C GLU A 111 15.98 4.22 -1.01
N LEU A 112 15.72 3.63 0.16
CA LEU A 112 15.91 4.29 1.45
C LEU A 112 17.16 3.77 2.15
N ASP A 113 17.85 4.66 2.87
CA ASP A 113 18.92 4.31 3.80
C ASP A 113 18.38 3.79 5.14
N LYS A 114 19.27 3.27 5.99
CA LYS A 114 18.91 2.76 7.33
C LYS A 114 18.15 3.77 8.19
N ASN A 115 18.41 5.05 7.97
CA ASN A 115 17.77 6.16 8.69
C ASN A 115 16.44 6.62 8.05
N GLY A 116 15.95 5.91 7.02
CA GLY A 116 14.72 6.25 6.32
C GLY A 116 14.81 7.44 5.36
N GLN A 117 16.02 7.95 5.08
CA GLN A 117 16.25 9.01 4.09
C GLN A 117 16.46 8.43 2.69
N VAL A 118 16.19 9.22 1.64
CA VAL A 118 16.42 8.81 0.25
C VAL A 118 17.91 8.56 0.04
N LYS A 119 18.23 7.33 -0.32
CA LYS A 119 19.59 6.89 -0.57
C LYS A 119 20.16 7.58 -1.80
N LYS A 120 21.26 8.30 -1.59
CA LYS A 120 21.99 8.98 -2.65
C LYS A 120 23.28 8.23 -2.94
N ASP A 121 23.63 8.21 -4.21
CA ASP A 121 24.92 7.68 -4.65
C ASP A 121 26.06 8.68 -4.38
N SER A 122 27.30 8.26 -4.60
CA SER A 122 28.52 9.08 -4.63
C SER A 122 28.37 10.37 -5.46
N TYR A 123 27.54 10.34 -6.52
CA TYR A 123 27.21 11.49 -7.36
C TYR A 123 26.11 12.42 -6.81
N GLY A 124 25.59 12.15 -5.62
CA GLY A 124 24.46 12.90 -5.04
C GLY A 124 23.14 12.71 -5.78
N ILE A 125 23.02 11.64 -6.58
CA ILE A 125 21.81 11.27 -7.33
C ILE A 125 21.03 10.26 -6.49
N ALA A 126 19.72 10.49 -6.35
CA ALA A 126 18.83 9.55 -5.67
C ALA A 126 18.76 8.23 -6.44
N LEU A 127 18.92 7.12 -5.72
CA LEU A 127 18.85 5.79 -6.32
C LEU A 127 17.39 5.34 -6.41
N LEU A 128 17.06 4.79 -7.58
CA LEU A 128 15.75 4.29 -7.94
C LEU A 128 15.73 2.77 -7.90
N PHE A 129 14.64 2.26 -7.36
CA PHE A 129 14.23 0.87 -7.43
C PHE A 129 13.09 0.73 -8.44
N SER A 130 13.16 -0.27 -9.31
CA SER A 130 12.13 -0.55 -10.32
C SER A 130 11.37 -1.83 -9.96
N CYS A 131 10.04 -1.78 -9.98
CA CYS A 131 9.21 -2.98 -9.81
C CYS A 131 9.06 -3.81 -11.10
N ARG A 132 9.48 -3.31 -12.27
CA ARG A 132 9.38 -4.00 -13.57
C ARG A 132 10.35 -5.17 -13.77
N GLY A 133 11.17 -5.51 -12.77
CA GLY A 133 12.17 -6.57 -12.87
C GLY A 133 11.69 -7.91 -12.31
N THR A 134 11.74 -8.97 -13.14
CA THR A 134 11.53 -10.38 -12.74
C THR A 134 12.74 -11.00 -12.03
N SER A 135 13.92 -10.37 -12.08
CA SER A 135 15.17 -10.99 -11.62
C SER A 135 15.25 -11.24 -10.12
N HIS A 136 14.51 -10.49 -9.29
CA HIS A 136 14.53 -10.73 -7.85
C HIS A 136 13.77 -12.00 -7.49
N VAL A 137 12.66 -12.29 -8.18
CA VAL A 137 11.88 -13.52 -7.96
C VAL A 137 12.69 -14.73 -8.46
N GLU A 138 13.26 -14.65 -9.66
CA GLU A 138 14.10 -15.73 -10.21
C GLU A 138 15.40 -15.94 -9.41
N SER A 139 16.03 -14.87 -8.93
CA SER A 139 17.21 -14.97 -8.05
C SER A 139 16.84 -15.63 -6.72
N VAL A 140 15.67 -15.33 -6.17
CA VAL A 140 15.18 -15.96 -4.94
C VAL A 140 14.86 -17.44 -5.18
N HIS A 141 14.26 -17.80 -6.32
CA HIS A 141 14.03 -19.20 -6.71
C HIS A 141 15.36 -19.97 -6.88
N ARG A 142 16.37 -19.34 -7.50
CA ARG A 142 17.71 -19.93 -7.61
C ARG A 142 18.35 -20.12 -6.22
N GLN A 143 18.22 -19.15 -5.32
CA GLN A 143 18.70 -19.28 -3.95
C GLN A 143 17.98 -20.41 -3.22
N TYR A 144 16.65 -20.55 -3.38
CA TYR A 144 15.87 -21.64 -2.82
C TYR A 144 16.32 -22.99 -3.34
N ASN A 145 16.50 -23.13 -4.65
CA ASN A 145 17.04 -24.35 -5.24
C ASN A 145 18.45 -24.64 -4.71
N THR A 146 19.27 -23.63 -4.44
CA THR A 146 20.62 -23.88 -3.89
C THR A 146 20.57 -24.32 -2.42
N MET A 147 19.72 -23.70 -1.61
CA MET A 147 19.62 -23.95 -0.17
C MET A 147 18.87 -25.24 0.16
N PHE A 148 17.83 -25.60 -0.61
CA PHE A 148 16.90 -26.68 -0.29
C PHE A 148 17.05 -27.93 -1.15
N ARG A 149 17.98 -27.93 -2.13
CA ARG A 149 18.17 -29.06 -3.05
C ARG A 149 18.69 -30.34 -2.39
N HIS A 150 19.30 -30.27 -1.20
CA HIS A 150 20.06 -31.40 -0.69
C HIS A 150 19.61 -32.03 0.64
N MET A 151 18.79 -31.43 1.51
CA MET A 151 18.75 -31.91 2.91
C MET A 151 17.46 -31.67 3.73
N SER A 152 16.28 -31.53 3.14
CA SER A 152 15.07 -31.28 3.95
C SER A 152 13.89 -32.13 3.54
N GLY A 153 13.35 -32.90 4.49
CA GLY A 153 12.00 -33.45 4.40
C GLY A 153 10.96 -32.33 4.22
N LEU A 154 9.75 -32.68 3.77
CA LEU A 154 8.72 -31.72 3.39
C LEU A 154 8.42 -30.67 4.48
N GLU A 155 8.34 -31.10 5.73
CA GLU A 155 8.04 -30.23 6.89
C GLU A 155 9.17 -29.24 7.20
N MET A 156 10.42 -29.72 7.17
CA MET A 156 11.60 -28.87 7.36
C MET A 156 11.72 -27.86 6.21
N GLY A 157 11.42 -28.30 4.98
CA GLY A 157 11.36 -27.42 3.82
C GLY A 157 10.36 -26.29 4.04
N ASP A 158 9.11 -26.60 4.43
CA ASP A 158 8.08 -25.58 4.69
C ASP A 158 8.49 -24.62 5.81
N ALA A 159 9.04 -25.13 6.92
CA ALA A 159 9.52 -24.30 8.03
C ALA A 159 10.60 -23.31 7.57
N LEU A 160 11.60 -23.77 6.82
CA LEU A 160 12.69 -22.92 6.32
C LEU A 160 12.20 -21.92 5.25
N PHE A 161 11.29 -22.34 4.37
CA PHE A 161 10.67 -21.43 3.40
C PHE A 161 9.87 -20.33 4.07
N ARG A 162 9.13 -20.66 5.13
CA ARG A 162 8.34 -19.71 5.91
C ARG A 162 9.24 -18.67 6.58
N GLU A 163 10.30 -19.13 7.23
CA GLU A 163 11.27 -18.29 7.92
C GLU A 163 11.98 -17.35 6.93
N ARG A 164 12.52 -17.91 5.84
CA ARG A 164 13.22 -17.14 4.80
C ARG A 164 12.32 -16.10 4.15
N ARG A 165 11.06 -16.45 3.87
CA ARG A 165 10.05 -15.52 3.35
C ARG A 165 9.76 -14.40 4.33
N HIS A 166 9.59 -14.72 5.61
CA HIS A 166 9.34 -13.75 6.67
C HIS A 166 10.48 -12.75 6.79
N ARG A 167 11.74 -13.22 6.90
CA ARG A 167 12.93 -12.36 6.94
C ARG A 167 13.04 -11.47 5.72
N ASN A 168 12.87 -12.06 4.53
CA ASN A 168 12.95 -11.33 3.28
C ASN A 168 11.88 -10.23 3.19
N ASN A 169 10.64 -10.51 3.62
CA ASN A 169 9.57 -9.51 3.61
C ASN A 169 9.86 -8.36 4.58
N ILE A 170 10.37 -8.65 5.78
CA ILE A 170 10.77 -7.61 6.75
C ILE A 170 11.91 -6.75 6.17
N ASP A 171 12.94 -7.37 5.60
CA ASP A 171 14.06 -6.63 5.01
C ASP A 171 13.64 -5.78 3.82
N VAL A 172 12.81 -6.33 2.94
CA VAL A 172 12.26 -5.59 1.80
C VAL A 172 11.39 -4.44 2.28
N ALA A 173 10.57 -4.65 3.32
CA ALA A 173 9.76 -3.59 3.90
C ALA A 173 10.65 -2.47 4.45
N ARG A 174 11.67 -2.80 5.26
CA ARG A 174 12.64 -1.82 5.80
C ARG A 174 13.31 -0.98 4.71
N ARG A 175 13.65 -1.59 3.58
CA ARG A 175 14.31 -0.88 2.46
C ARG A 175 13.37 -0.01 1.62
N ARG A 176 12.06 -0.31 1.61
CA ARG A 176 11.11 0.27 0.64
C ARG A 176 10.03 1.15 1.25
N TYR A 177 9.67 0.95 2.51
CA TYR A 177 8.61 1.72 3.17
C TYR A 177 9.18 2.62 4.25
N LEU A 178 8.62 3.83 4.34
CA LEU A 178 8.89 4.76 5.44
C LEU A 178 8.15 4.28 6.71
N ASN A 179 8.77 4.43 7.88
CA ASN A 179 8.18 4.12 9.20
C ASN A 179 7.85 2.63 9.43
N VAL A 180 8.67 1.70 8.93
CA VAL A 180 8.54 0.30 9.33
C VAL A 180 8.96 0.15 10.79
N PRO A 181 8.13 -0.46 11.66
CA PRO A 181 8.50 -0.66 13.06
C PRO A 181 9.78 -1.48 13.19
N GLU A 182 10.75 -0.98 13.95
CA GLU A 182 11.94 -1.76 14.27
C GLU A 182 11.63 -2.71 15.43
N PHE A 183 11.72 -4.00 15.13
CA PHE A 183 11.50 -5.08 16.10
C PHE A 183 12.82 -5.62 16.70
N GLY A 184 14.00 -5.14 16.24
CA GLY A 184 15.32 -5.61 16.68
C GLY A 184 15.68 -7.05 16.27
N HIS A 185 14.68 -7.91 16.08
CA HIS A 185 14.81 -9.31 15.68
C HIS A 185 13.86 -9.63 14.51
N TYR A 186 14.11 -10.76 13.82
CA TYR A 186 13.21 -11.25 12.77
C TYR A 186 11.97 -11.95 13.35
N ASP A 187 12.08 -12.52 14.54
CA ASP A 187 10.93 -13.06 15.28
C ASP A 187 10.12 -11.91 15.86
N THR A 188 9.08 -11.51 15.13
CA THR A 188 8.15 -10.45 15.55
C THR A 188 7.52 -10.76 16.91
N CYS A 189 7.31 -12.04 17.23
CA CYS A 189 6.76 -12.46 18.52
C CYS A 189 7.74 -12.20 19.67
N GLN A 190 9.04 -12.51 19.51
CA GLN A 190 10.05 -12.24 20.54
C GLN A 190 10.29 -10.74 20.69
N GLY A 191 10.31 -9.97 19.60
CA GLY A 191 10.44 -8.51 19.66
C GLY A 191 9.26 -7.83 20.36
N LEU A 192 8.05 -8.40 20.23
CA LEU A 192 6.88 -7.97 21.01
C LEU A 192 6.98 -8.39 22.47
N GLN A 193 7.49 -9.60 22.75
CA GLN A 193 7.74 -10.10 24.10
C GLN A 193 8.72 -9.19 24.86
N ASN A 194 9.85 -8.84 24.24
CA ASN A 194 10.86 -7.98 24.86
C ASN A 194 10.30 -6.58 25.19
N LYS A 195 9.50 -5.99 24.28
CA LYS A 195 8.81 -4.71 24.54
C LYS A 195 7.78 -4.84 25.66
N LEU A 196 7.08 -5.97 25.74
CA LEU A 196 6.17 -6.26 26.85
C LEU A 196 6.96 -6.34 28.16
N ASP A 197 8.07 -7.07 28.19
CA ASP A 197 8.91 -7.26 29.37
C ASP A 197 9.52 -5.94 29.87
N GLU A 198 9.96 -5.06 28.96
CA GLU A 198 10.41 -3.70 29.29
C GLU A 198 9.31 -2.86 29.94
N THR A 199 8.09 -2.88 29.37
CA THR A 199 6.94 -2.17 29.97
C THR A 199 6.52 -2.74 31.32
N VAL A 200 6.58 -4.06 31.47
CA VAL A 200 6.31 -4.77 32.73
C VAL A 200 7.36 -4.40 33.79
N ALA A 201 8.64 -4.34 33.43
CA ALA A 201 9.72 -3.95 34.33
C ALA A 201 9.59 -2.49 34.81
N ALA A 202 9.28 -1.57 33.89
CA ALA A 202 9.06 -0.16 34.24
C ALA A 202 7.88 0.04 35.22
N MET A 203 6.84 -0.80 35.13
CA MET A 203 5.69 -0.72 36.03
C MET A 203 5.84 -1.50 37.34
N LYS A 204 6.67 -2.55 37.39
CA LYS A 204 7.05 -3.21 38.65
C LYS A 204 7.75 -2.26 39.62
N ALA A 205 8.44 -1.24 39.10
CA ALA A 205 9.08 -0.19 39.89
C ALA A 205 8.09 0.85 40.45
N ALA A 206 6.86 0.91 39.92
CA ALA A 206 5.81 1.80 40.44
C ALA A 206 5.15 1.16 41.66
N ASP A 207 5.47 1.66 42.85
CA ASP A 207 4.98 1.09 44.10
C ASP A 207 3.53 1.53 44.37
N VAL A 208 2.60 0.56 44.32
CA VAL A 208 1.18 0.80 44.58
C VAL A 208 0.93 0.61 46.07
N SER A 209 0.52 1.68 46.77
CA SER A 209 0.35 1.71 48.24
C SER A 209 -0.96 1.11 48.75
N TRP A 210 -1.90 0.76 47.85
CA TRP A 210 -3.23 0.24 48.20
C TRP A 210 -3.46 -1.18 47.68
N THR A 211 -4.37 -1.92 48.34
CA THR A 211 -4.71 -3.31 48.00
C THR A 211 -5.87 -3.38 46.98
N PRO A 212 -5.63 -3.82 45.73
CA PRO A 212 -6.66 -3.88 44.69
C PRO A 212 -7.61 -5.07 44.88
N LYS A 213 -8.87 -4.92 44.46
CA LYS A 213 -9.87 -5.99 44.50
C LYS A 213 -9.85 -6.76 43.17
N LEU A 214 -9.10 -7.86 43.13
CA LEU A 214 -8.89 -8.67 41.93
C LEU A 214 -9.81 -9.91 41.90
N THR A 215 -10.40 -10.20 40.74
CA THR A 215 -11.10 -11.47 40.46
C THR A 215 -10.10 -12.62 40.29
N ALA A 216 -10.57 -13.87 40.31
CA ALA A 216 -9.71 -15.06 40.20
C ALA A 216 -8.83 -15.04 38.93
N ASP A 217 -9.42 -14.72 37.78
CA ASP A 217 -8.69 -14.63 36.51
C ASP A 217 -7.66 -13.49 36.52
N MET A 218 -7.99 -12.36 37.15
CA MET A 218 -7.05 -11.24 37.29
C MET A 218 -5.87 -11.60 38.19
N LYS A 219 -6.09 -12.40 39.24
CA LYS A 219 -5.01 -12.92 40.10
C LYS A 219 -4.08 -13.85 39.32
N PHE A 220 -4.66 -14.73 38.50
CA PHE A 220 -3.88 -15.60 37.62
C PHE A 220 -3.00 -14.78 36.64
N LEU A 221 -3.55 -13.74 36.01
CA LEU A 221 -2.78 -12.86 35.13
C LEU A 221 -1.67 -12.11 35.86
N CYS A 222 -1.93 -11.65 37.09
CA CYS A 222 -0.94 -11.00 37.93
C CYS A 222 0.22 -11.94 38.29
N GLU A 223 -0.09 -13.19 38.64
CA GLU A 223 0.90 -14.22 38.96
C GLU A 223 1.74 -14.61 37.73
N ALA A 224 1.09 -14.82 36.58
CA ALA A 224 1.74 -15.19 35.32
C ALA A 224 2.70 -14.09 34.80
N TRP A 225 2.37 -12.82 34.99
CA TRP A 225 3.18 -11.68 34.56
C TRP A 225 4.10 -11.12 35.67
N GLY A 226 3.92 -11.61 36.90
CA GLY A 226 4.62 -11.12 38.10
C GLY A 226 4.31 -9.67 38.46
N VAL A 227 3.15 -9.14 38.08
CA VAL A 227 2.74 -7.73 38.32
C VAL A 227 1.67 -7.64 39.40
N LYS A 228 1.62 -6.53 40.15
CA LYS A 228 0.60 -6.30 41.18
C LYS A 228 -0.81 -6.03 40.60
N LEU A 229 -0.89 -5.58 39.35
CA LEU A 229 -2.14 -5.25 38.64
C LEU A 229 -2.10 -5.77 37.19
N PRO A 230 -3.21 -6.31 36.66
CA PRO A 230 -3.25 -6.86 35.30
C PRO A 230 -3.43 -5.75 34.24
N PHE A 231 -2.83 -5.97 33.08
CA PHE A 231 -3.06 -5.16 31.88
C PHE A 231 -4.30 -5.61 31.13
N LEU A 232 -5.37 -4.82 31.19
CA LEU A 232 -6.65 -5.15 30.56
C LEU A 232 -6.96 -4.20 29.40
N PRO A 233 -7.72 -4.62 28.38
CA PRO A 233 -8.25 -3.71 27.36
C PRO A 233 -9.04 -2.55 27.99
N VAL A 234 -9.17 -1.43 27.28
CA VAL A 234 -9.97 -0.28 27.74
C VAL A 234 -11.44 -0.68 27.77
N ASN A 235 -12.00 -0.86 28.96
CA ASN A 235 -13.35 -1.34 29.19
C ASN A 235 -13.99 -0.59 30.37
N GLY A 236 -15.21 -0.10 30.15
CA GLY A 236 -16.00 0.56 31.19
C GLY A 236 -15.99 2.08 31.11
N LYS A 237 -17.02 2.70 31.71
CA LYS A 237 -17.32 4.13 31.58
C LYS A 237 -16.24 5.02 32.22
N ASP A 238 -15.54 4.54 33.24
CA ASP A 238 -14.51 5.30 33.94
C ASP A 238 -13.21 5.36 33.12
N GLU A 239 -12.80 4.23 32.54
CA GLU A 239 -11.63 4.18 31.65
C GLU A 239 -11.85 5.00 30.37
N PHE A 240 -13.08 5.00 29.81
CA PHE A 240 -13.41 5.88 28.68
C PHE A 240 -13.27 7.36 29.04
N ARG A 241 -13.69 7.75 30.26
CA ARG A 241 -13.53 9.12 30.75
C ARG A 241 -12.06 9.49 30.93
N VAL A 242 -11.23 8.58 31.43
CA VAL A 242 -9.78 8.78 31.54
C VAL A 242 -9.16 8.94 30.16
N PHE A 243 -9.50 8.08 29.20
CA PHE A 243 -9.02 8.17 27.82
C PHE A 243 -9.36 9.52 27.18
N SER A 244 -10.63 9.93 27.25
CA SER A 244 -11.06 11.23 26.73
C SER A 244 -10.35 12.38 27.43
N ARG A 245 -10.23 12.34 28.77
CA ARG A 245 -9.58 13.40 29.55
C ARG A 245 -8.12 13.58 29.17
N ILE A 246 -7.36 12.48 29.01
CA ILE A 246 -5.96 12.54 28.60
C ILE A 246 -5.84 13.08 27.17
N MET A 247 -6.72 12.63 26.25
CA MET A 247 -6.76 13.13 24.86
C MET A 247 -7.06 14.63 24.76
N PHE A 248 -7.82 15.20 25.70
CA PHE A 248 -8.10 16.64 25.73
C PHE A 248 -7.05 17.45 26.50
N ARG A 249 -6.38 16.86 27.50
CA ARG A 249 -5.44 17.54 28.38
C ARG A 249 -4.03 17.60 27.81
N ALA A 250 -3.58 16.50 27.23
CA ALA A 250 -2.35 16.47 26.48
C ALA A 250 -2.70 16.93 25.07
N ASP A 251 -2.27 18.14 24.71
CA ASP A 251 -2.48 18.76 23.40
C ASP A 251 -1.61 18.03 22.35
N PHE A 252 -1.94 16.76 22.12
CA PHE A 252 -1.20 15.87 21.25
C PHE A 252 -1.37 16.35 19.80
N ALA A 253 -0.32 16.96 19.23
CA ALA A 253 -0.28 17.27 17.80
C ALA A 253 -0.53 16.02 16.92
N ARG A 254 -0.19 14.84 17.45
CA ARG A 254 -0.50 13.52 16.88
C ARG A 254 -0.63 12.50 18.02
N PHE A 255 -1.54 11.53 17.87
CA PHE A 255 -1.74 10.47 18.87
C PHE A 255 -0.44 9.71 19.16
N ASP A 256 0.05 9.82 20.39
CA ASP A 256 1.20 9.09 20.93
C ASP A 256 0.74 8.15 22.05
N SER A 257 0.81 6.84 21.77
CA SER A 257 0.37 5.81 22.72
C SER A 257 1.31 5.62 23.90
N GLU A 258 2.60 5.95 23.76
CA GLU A 258 3.59 5.75 24.82
C GLU A 258 3.45 6.85 25.87
N GLN A 259 3.43 8.11 25.43
CA GLN A 259 3.18 9.26 26.31
C GLN A 259 1.81 9.17 26.99
N MET A 260 0.78 8.70 26.27
CA MET A 260 -0.54 8.48 26.84
C MET A 260 -0.55 7.40 27.92
N ALA A 261 0.21 6.31 27.75
CA ALA A 261 0.32 5.26 28.76
C ALA A 261 0.99 5.76 30.04
N HIS A 262 1.98 6.66 29.93
CA HIS A 262 2.59 7.30 31.09
C HIS A 262 1.61 8.19 31.85
N LEU A 263 0.87 9.07 31.14
CA LEU A 263 -0.15 9.92 31.76
C LEU A 263 -1.31 9.13 32.36
N TRP A 264 -1.60 7.95 31.79
CA TRP A 264 -2.63 7.05 32.31
C TRP A 264 -2.35 6.57 33.72
N MET A 265 -1.07 6.40 34.08
CA MET A 265 -0.67 5.90 35.39
C MET A 265 -1.13 6.80 36.55
N GLU A 266 -1.29 8.11 36.33
CA GLU A 266 -1.82 9.04 37.34
C GLU A 266 -3.27 8.75 37.76
N TYR A 267 -4.02 8.05 36.91
CA TYR A 267 -5.45 7.77 37.11
C TYR A 267 -5.74 6.32 37.50
N VAL A 268 -4.71 5.48 37.66
CA VAL A 268 -4.87 4.07 38.03
C VAL A 268 -5.31 3.97 39.48
N ASN A 269 -6.44 3.30 39.72
CA ASN A 269 -6.99 3.12 41.07
C ASN A 269 -7.11 1.63 41.46
N GLY A 270 -6.85 0.69 40.56
CA GLY A 270 -6.87 -0.75 40.84
C GLY A 270 -8.27 -1.34 41.15
N TYR A 271 -9.34 -0.60 40.88
CA TYR A 271 -10.73 -1.05 41.01
C TYR A 271 -11.52 -0.87 39.71
N THR A 272 -11.58 0.37 39.21
CA THR A 272 -12.31 0.73 37.99
C THR A 272 -11.39 1.12 36.83
N VAL A 273 -10.16 1.54 37.12
CA VAL A 273 -9.16 1.94 36.14
C VAL A 273 -7.89 1.14 36.36
N TYR A 274 -7.54 0.33 35.36
CA TYR A 274 -6.36 -0.54 35.35
C TYR A 274 -5.25 0.07 34.47
N PRO A 275 -3.98 -0.29 34.71
CA PRO A 275 -2.88 0.12 33.85
C PRO A 275 -3.07 -0.42 32.43
N LYS A 276 -2.65 0.36 31.43
CA LYS A 276 -2.81 0.03 29.99
C LYS A 276 -1.46 0.01 29.30
N LEU A 277 -1.30 -0.95 28.39
CA LEU A 277 -0.16 -0.99 27.49
C LEU A 277 -0.37 0.02 26.34
N PRO A 278 0.72 0.63 25.80
CA PRO A 278 0.64 1.50 24.64
C PRO A 278 -0.11 0.85 23.46
N LEU A 279 0.09 -0.47 23.27
CA LEU A 279 -0.60 -1.26 22.26
C LEU A 279 -2.12 -1.23 22.43
N GLN A 280 -2.62 -1.41 23.66
CA GLN A 280 -4.06 -1.44 23.96
C GLN A 280 -4.70 -0.07 23.70
N LEU A 281 -4.03 1.01 24.09
CA LEU A 281 -4.49 2.38 23.83
C LEU A 281 -4.54 2.69 22.34
N ARG A 282 -3.54 2.21 21.57
CA ARG A 282 -3.50 2.37 20.11
C ARG A 282 -4.64 1.65 19.40
N GLU A 283 -4.91 0.41 19.78
CA GLU A 283 -6.02 -0.35 19.18
C GLU A 283 -7.38 0.26 19.55
N TYR A 284 -7.55 0.74 20.78
CA TYR A 284 -8.75 1.48 21.17
C TYR A 284 -8.92 2.77 20.37
N HIS A 285 -7.85 3.55 20.17
CA HIS A 285 -7.88 4.77 19.37
C HIS A 285 -8.29 4.50 17.91
N LYS A 286 -7.72 3.46 17.29
CA LYS A 286 -8.10 3.05 15.92
C LYS A 286 -9.56 2.64 15.82
N ALA A 287 -10.05 1.85 16.78
CA ALA A 287 -11.46 1.46 16.85
C ALA A 287 -12.36 2.70 17.00
N GLY A 288 -11.97 3.65 17.85
CA GLY A 288 -12.66 4.93 18.02
C GLY A 288 -12.73 5.76 16.74
N GLU A 289 -11.61 5.91 16.01
CA GLU A 289 -11.57 6.61 14.73
C GLU A 289 -12.45 5.94 13.67
N ARG A 290 -12.44 4.61 13.60
CA ARG A 290 -13.34 3.85 12.73
C ARG A 290 -14.81 4.13 13.07
N ASN A 291 -15.17 4.10 14.35
CA ASN A 291 -16.55 4.35 14.79
C ASN A 291 -17.00 5.78 14.51
N LYS A 292 -16.12 6.79 14.68
CA LYS A 292 -16.41 8.17 14.29
C LYS A 292 -16.68 8.30 12.78
N ARG A 293 -15.90 7.60 11.94
CA ARG A 293 -16.10 7.59 10.48
C ARG A 293 -17.44 6.96 10.09
N ILE A 294 -17.79 5.83 10.72
CA ILE A 294 -19.09 5.18 10.50
C ILE A 294 -20.22 6.12 10.90
N LYS A 295 -20.15 6.72 12.09
CA LYS A 295 -21.16 7.67 12.56
C LYS A 295 -21.34 8.87 11.62
N ARG A 296 -20.24 9.47 11.15
CA ARG A 296 -20.28 10.55 10.13
C ARG A 296 -20.84 10.09 8.78
N ALA A 297 -20.67 8.82 8.42
CA ALA A 297 -21.26 8.26 7.20
C ALA A 297 -22.78 8.07 7.39
N GLU A 298 -23.21 7.51 8.51
CA GLU A 298 -24.62 7.35 8.87
C GLU A 298 -25.35 8.70 8.96
N GLU A 299 -24.73 9.72 9.54
CA GLU A 299 -25.29 11.09 9.60
C GLU A 299 -25.52 11.64 8.19
N ARG A 300 -24.56 11.49 7.27
CA ARG A 300 -24.72 11.90 5.86
C ARG A 300 -25.82 11.12 5.15
N MET A 301 -25.88 9.80 5.35
CA MET A 301 -26.90 8.95 4.74
C MET A 301 -28.31 9.25 5.25
N LYS A 302 -28.47 9.68 6.51
CA LYS A 302 -29.77 10.14 7.02
C LYS A 302 -30.23 11.41 6.31
N THR A 303 -29.34 12.38 6.12
CA THR A 303 -29.64 13.61 5.38
C THR A 303 -30.00 13.31 3.92
N ASP A 304 -29.27 12.42 3.26
CA ASP A 304 -29.54 12.01 1.88
C ASP A 304 -30.87 11.25 1.76
N SER A 305 -31.17 10.38 2.73
CA SER A 305 -32.45 9.68 2.80
C SER A 305 -33.63 10.61 3.07
N GLU A 306 -33.46 11.63 3.89
CA GLU A 306 -34.49 12.66 4.17
C GLU A 306 -34.73 13.54 2.94
N MET A 307 -33.66 13.95 2.24
CA MET A 307 -33.77 14.64 0.95
C MET A 307 -34.50 13.77 -0.07
N LEU A 308 -34.15 12.49 -0.23
CA LEU A 308 -34.82 11.59 -1.16
C LEU A 308 -36.32 11.42 -0.87
N LYS A 309 -36.71 11.34 0.41
CA LYS A 309 -38.14 11.30 0.79
C LYS A 309 -38.86 12.58 0.36
N SER A 310 -38.29 13.75 0.65
CA SER A 310 -38.88 15.04 0.24
C SER A 310 -39.00 15.19 -1.28
N PHE A 311 -38.02 14.71 -2.05
CA PHE A 311 -38.07 14.71 -3.51
C PHE A 311 -39.14 13.77 -4.05
N LEU A 312 -39.28 12.57 -3.49
CA LEU A 312 -40.33 11.62 -3.91
C LEU A 312 -41.73 12.17 -3.62
N GLU A 313 -41.93 12.75 -2.44
CA GLU A 313 -43.20 13.39 -2.07
C GLU A 313 -43.55 14.53 -3.04
N SER A 314 -42.59 15.38 -3.42
CA SER A 314 -42.81 16.46 -4.40
C SER A 314 -43.17 15.96 -5.80
N LYS A 315 -42.55 14.86 -6.28
CA LYS A 315 -42.82 14.31 -7.61
C LYS A 315 -44.19 13.64 -7.69
N VAL A 316 -44.61 12.97 -6.63
CA VAL A 316 -45.96 12.39 -6.54
C VAL A 316 -47.02 13.48 -6.59
N SER A 317 -46.79 14.64 -5.96
CA SER A 317 -47.69 15.79 -6.05
C SER A 317 -47.82 16.32 -7.48
N ILE A 318 -46.71 16.48 -8.20
CA ILE A 318 -46.69 16.95 -9.60
C ILE A 318 -47.44 15.97 -10.52
N GLU A 319 -47.19 14.66 -10.38
CA GLU A 319 -47.82 13.65 -11.24
C GLU A 319 -49.35 13.55 -11.00
N ILE A 320 -49.80 13.79 -9.77
CA ILE A 320 -51.24 13.88 -9.45
C ILE A 320 -51.86 15.13 -10.07
N GLU A 321 -51.14 16.24 -10.10
CA GLU A 321 -51.61 17.52 -10.66
C GLU A 321 -51.67 17.50 -12.19
N GLU A 322 -50.67 16.88 -12.84
CA GLU A 322 -50.68 16.60 -14.28
C GLU A 322 -51.84 15.69 -14.69
N ARG A 323 -52.09 14.60 -13.95
CA ARG A 323 -53.24 13.71 -14.21
C ARG A 323 -54.59 14.42 -14.02
N ARG A 324 -54.69 15.34 -13.06
CA ARG A 324 -55.90 16.17 -12.87
C ARG A 324 -56.12 17.13 -14.04
N SER A 325 -55.06 17.77 -14.53
CA SER A 325 -55.16 18.67 -15.70
C SER A 325 -55.58 17.94 -16.98
N LEU A 326 -55.06 16.72 -17.20
CA LEU A 326 -55.46 15.87 -18.32
C LEU A 326 -56.93 15.45 -18.23
N ALA A 327 -57.41 15.05 -17.04
CA ALA A 327 -58.80 14.68 -16.82
C ALA A 327 -59.78 15.86 -17.01
N VAL A 328 -59.36 17.09 -16.71
CA VAL A 328 -60.16 18.30 -17.00
C VAL A 328 -60.23 18.55 -18.50
N SER A 329 -59.11 18.42 -19.22
CA SER A 329 -59.06 18.61 -20.68
C SER A 329 -59.87 17.56 -21.45
N GLU A 330 -59.90 16.31 -20.99
CA GLU A 330 -60.72 15.25 -21.58
C GLU A 330 -62.21 15.48 -21.37
N ASN A 331 -62.61 15.97 -20.18
CA ASN A 331 -64.00 16.32 -19.91
C ASN A 331 -64.47 17.53 -20.74
N GLU A 332 -63.64 18.55 -20.94
CA GLU A 332 -63.95 19.69 -21.80
C GLU A 332 -64.08 19.27 -23.28
N TYR A 333 -63.22 18.35 -23.74
CA TYR A 333 -63.33 17.79 -25.09
C TYR A 333 -64.63 17.01 -25.29
N GLN A 334 -65.01 16.16 -24.32
CA GLN A 334 -66.26 15.39 -24.38
C GLN A 334 -67.50 16.30 -24.35
N GLN A 335 -67.50 17.37 -23.54
CA GLN A 335 -68.60 18.35 -23.53
C GLN A 335 -68.73 19.12 -24.84
N ASN A 336 -67.60 19.46 -25.48
CA ASN A 336 -67.61 20.11 -26.79
C ASN A 336 -68.09 19.18 -27.91
N LEU A 337 -67.75 17.88 -27.86
CA LEU A 337 -68.23 16.88 -28.81
C LEU A 337 -69.75 16.70 -28.72
N TYR A 338 -70.28 16.55 -27.50
CA TYR A 338 -71.72 16.44 -27.26
C TYR A 338 -72.51 17.69 -27.69
N SER A 339 -71.90 18.87 -27.61
CA SER A 339 -72.53 20.12 -28.05
C SER A 339 -72.56 20.27 -29.57
N GLN A 340 -71.69 19.56 -30.30
CA GLN A 340 -71.66 19.55 -31.77
C GLN A 340 -72.62 18.52 -32.40
N GLU A 341 -73.04 17.50 -31.65
CA GLU A 341 -73.99 16.48 -32.12
C GLU A 341 -75.47 16.86 -31.93
N ILE A 342 -75.77 17.95 -31.23
CA ILE A 342 -77.14 18.40 -30.89
C ILE A 342 -77.56 19.68 -31.67
N GLY A 343 -76.68 20.24 -32.50
CA GLY A 343 -76.98 21.35 -33.43
C GLY A 343 -77.11 20.87 -34.86
#